data_AF-W1DLY0-F1
#
_entry.id   AF-W1DLY0-F1
#
_cell.length_a   1.000
_cell.length_b   1.000
_cell.length_c   1.000
_cell.angle_alpha   90.00
_cell.angle_beta   90.00
_cell.angle_gamma   90.00
#
_symmetry.space_group_name_H-M   'P 1'
#
loop_
_entity.id
_entity.type
_entity.pdbx_description
1 polymer ?
#
loop_
_entity_poly.entity_id
_entity_poly.type
_entity_poly.pdbx_seq_one_letter_code
_entity_poly.pdbx_strand_id
1 'polypeptide(L)'
;MIEPFVGAGSVFLNTDFSRYILADINSDLIGLYNIVKLRTDEYVAAAREMFTPENNVAERYYLYRDEFNQSQDPLRRAVLFLYLNRHGYNGLCRYNLRGEFNVPFGRYKKPYFPEAELYHFAEKAQNAEFYCESYEECMQRADSRTVVYCDPPYAPLTATANFTAYHTNSFNLEQQVLLAQKAESLMKKRIPVLISNHRTPLTQEWYKKRGRNAYCEGAAQHQQQRWYA
;
A
#
# COMPACT_ATOMS: atom_id res chain seq x y z
N MET A 1 11.65 -10.58 -5.70
CA MET A 1 10.74 -9.62 -6.36
C MET A 1 10.91 -8.25 -5.74
N ILE A 2 10.69 -7.18 -6.52
CA ILE A 2 10.60 -5.81 -6.02
C ILE A 2 9.18 -5.29 -6.25
N GLU A 3 8.55 -4.73 -5.21
CA GLU A 3 7.27 -4.02 -5.29
C GLU A 3 7.46 -2.57 -4.81
N PRO A 4 7.59 -1.58 -5.72
CA PRO A 4 7.78 -0.17 -5.35
C PRO A 4 6.52 0.52 -4.79
N PHE A 5 5.37 -0.15 -4.86
CA PHE A 5 4.06 0.30 -4.39
C PHE A 5 3.36 -0.86 -3.68
N VAL A 6 3.95 -1.36 -2.60
CA VAL A 6 3.49 -2.62 -1.98
C VAL A 6 2.04 -2.55 -1.51
N GLY A 7 1.57 -1.38 -1.03
CA GLY A 7 0.22 -1.26 -0.49
C GLY A 7 -0.07 -2.35 0.54
N ALA A 8 -1.18 -3.07 0.40
CA ALA A 8 -1.55 -4.19 1.27
C ALA A 8 -0.74 -5.50 1.05
N GLY A 9 0.17 -5.53 0.07
CA GLY A 9 1.08 -6.65 -0.17
C GLY A 9 0.44 -7.89 -0.80
N SER A 10 -0.70 -7.76 -1.48
CA SER A 10 -1.43 -8.91 -2.03
C SER A 10 -0.59 -9.77 -2.98
N VAL A 11 0.23 -9.19 -3.85
CA VAL A 11 1.09 -9.95 -4.76
C VAL A 11 2.25 -10.60 -4.00
N PHE A 12 2.90 -9.85 -3.11
CA PHE A 12 3.86 -10.40 -2.16
C PHE A 12 3.30 -11.65 -1.49
N LEU A 13 2.11 -11.60 -0.89
CA LEU A 13 1.51 -12.70 -0.12
C LEU A 13 1.09 -13.92 -0.94
N ASN A 14 0.89 -13.76 -2.24
CA ASN A 14 0.40 -14.83 -3.12
C ASN A 14 1.44 -15.33 -4.15
N THR A 15 2.72 -15.02 -3.97
CA THR A 15 3.84 -15.50 -4.82
C THR A 15 4.93 -16.16 -3.98
N ASP A 16 5.82 -16.96 -4.59
CA ASP A 16 6.86 -17.71 -3.86
C ASP A 16 8.28 -17.33 -4.33
N PHE A 17 8.63 -16.05 -4.31
CA PHE A 17 9.99 -15.60 -4.55
C PHE A 17 10.87 -15.83 -3.32
N SER A 18 12.16 -16.10 -3.53
CA SER A 18 13.12 -16.34 -2.44
C SER A 18 13.42 -15.10 -1.57
N ARG A 19 13.28 -13.89 -2.13
CA ARG A 19 13.43 -12.63 -1.40
C ARG A 19 12.57 -11.53 -2.00
N TYR A 20 12.09 -10.62 -1.14
CA TYR A 20 11.31 -9.45 -1.52
C TYR A 20 11.98 -8.15 -1.06
N ILE A 21 11.92 -7.13 -1.90
CA ILE A 21 12.14 -5.73 -1.52
C ILE A 21 10.80 -5.04 -1.74
N LEU A 22 10.21 -4.55 -0.67
CA LEU A 22 8.86 -4.00 -0.65
C LEU A 22 8.95 -2.55 -0.20
N ALA A 23 8.42 -1.63 -0.98
CA ALA A 23 8.46 -0.21 -0.65
C ALA A 23 7.10 0.44 -0.81
N ASP A 24 6.88 1.47 0.00
CA ASP A 24 5.76 2.39 -0.09
C ASP A 24 6.21 3.75 0.44
N ILE A 25 5.57 4.82 -0.02
CA ILE A 25 5.82 6.18 0.49
C ILE A 25 5.16 6.40 1.86
N ASN A 26 4.19 5.57 2.23
CA ASN A 26 3.51 5.65 3.51
C ASN A 26 4.39 5.07 4.64
N SER A 27 4.92 5.95 5.48
CA SER A 27 5.77 5.58 6.62
C SER A 27 5.05 4.77 7.69
N ASP A 28 3.77 5.02 7.94
CA ASP A 28 2.99 4.26 8.93
C ASP A 28 2.77 2.81 8.47
N LEU A 29 2.54 2.63 7.18
CA LEU A 29 2.43 1.30 6.55
C LEU A 29 3.73 0.51 6.69
N ILE A 30 4.86 1.10 6.31
CA ILE A 30 6.17 0.44 6.42
C ILE A 30 6.58 0.20 7.87
N GLY A 31 6.24 1.13 8.77
CA GLY A 31 6.43 0.98 10.21
C GLY A 31 5.65 -0.21 10.76
N LEU A 32 4.36 -0.31 10.42
CA LEU A 32 3.51 -1.45 10.74
C LEU A 32 4.14 -2.77 10.26
N TYR A 33 4.54 -2.87 9.00
CA TYR A 33 5.10 -4.10 8.45
C TYR A 33 6.36 -4.57 9.16
N ASN A 34 7.27 -3.66 9.48
CA ASN A 34 8.46 -4.01 10.25
C ASN A 34 8.10 -4.46 11.69
N ILE A 35 7.11 -3.84 12.32
CA ILE A 35 6.64 -4.25 13.66
C ILE A 35 6.01 -5.64 13.62
N VAL A 36 5.12 -5.91 12.66
CA VAL A 36 4.49 -7.24 12.50
C VAL A 36 5.55 -8.31 12.21
N LYS A 37 6.57 -7.99 11.42
CA LYS A 37 7.70 -8.89 11.12
C LYS A 37 8.54 -9.22 12.35
N LEU A 38 8.86 -8.22 13.18
CA LEU A 38 9.86 -8.33 14.25
C LEU A 38 9.28 -8.62 15.64
N ARG A 39 8.02 -8.25 15.86
CA ARG A 39 7.34 -8.27 17.17
C ARG A 39 5.92 -8.84 17.03
N THR A 40 5.78 -9.94 16.29
CA THR A 40 4.47 -10.49 15.86
C THR A 40 3.51 -10.74 17.02
N ASP A 41 3.91 -11.54 18.01
CA ASP A 41 3.03 -11.92 19.13
C ASP A 41 2.60 -10.72 19.96
N GLU A 42 3.55 -9.82 20.24
CA GLU A 42 3.30 -8.58 20.99
C GLU A 42 2.32 -7.67 20.22
N TYR A 43 2.53 -7.50 18.92
CA TYR A 43 1.65 -6.73 18.06
C TYR A 43 0.25 -7.34 18.00
N VAL A 44 0.14 -8.65 17.76
CA VAL A 44 -1.15 -9.36 17.66
C VAL A 44 -1.92 -9.26 18.98
N ALA A 45 -1.25 -9.45 20.11
CA ALA A 45 -1.88 -9.32 21.43
C ALA A 45 -2.43 -7.90 21.64
N ALA A 46 -1.61 -6.86 21.44
CA ALA A 46 -2.02 -5.48 21.63
C ALA A 46 -3.10 -5.04 20.63
N ALA A 47 -3.01 -5.48 19.37
CA ALA A 47 -4.01 -5.19 18.35
C ALA A 47 -5.34 -5.86 18.67
N ARG A 48 -5.34 -7.12 19.12
CA ARG A 48 -6.58 -7.86 19.45
C ARG A 48 -7.42 -7.15 20.51
N GLU A 49 -6.79 -6.53 21.50
CA GLU A 49 -7.48 -5.75 22.55
C GLU A 49 -8.27 -4.55 22.01
N MET A 50 -7.92 -4.06 20.81
CA MET A 50 -8.64 -2.96 20.16
C MET A 50 -9.94 -3.42 19.48
N PHE A 51 -10.11 -4.71 19.18
CA PHE A 51 -11.22 -5.25 18.39
C PHE A 51 -12.37 -5.78 19.27
N THR A 52 -12.91 -4.88 20.10
CA THR A 52 -14.02 -5.18 21.02
C THR A 52 -15.27 -4.35 20.70
N PRO A 53 -16.47 -4.78 21.11
CA PRO A 53 -17.70 -3.99 20.93
C PRO A 53 -17.61 -2.59 21.55
N GLU A 54 -16.94 -2.45 22.69
CA GLU A 54 -16.77 -1.19 23.42
C GLU A 54 -15.95 -0.18 22.61
N ASN A 55 -15.00 -0.67 21.80
CA ASN A 55 -14.18 0.15 20.92
C ASN A 55 -14.83 0.42 19.55
N ASN A 56 -16.00 -0.18 19.25
CA ASN A 56 -16.72 0.01 17.98
C ASN A 56 -17.81 1.09 18.06
N VAL A 57 -17.48 2.23 18.65
CA VAL A 57 -18.36 3.41 18.76
C VAL A 57 -17.63 4.67 18.30
N ALA A 58 -18.37 5.67 17.84
CA ALA A 58 -17.80 6.86 17.20
C ALA A 58 -16.87 7.64 18.14
N GLU A 59 -17.24 7.75 19.43
CA GLU A 59 -16.48 8.46 20.45
C GLU A 59 -15.10 7.83 20.64
N ARG A 60 -15.03 6.49 20.75
CA ARG A 60 -13.77 5.75 20.88
C ARG A 60 -12.93 5.85 19.61
N TYR A 61 -13.55 5.73 18.44
CA TYR A 61 -12.85 5.85 17.18
C TYR A 61 -12.14 7.19 17.05
N TYR A 62 -12.81 8.30 17.37
CA TYR A 62 -12.18 9.63 17.27
C TYR A 62 -11.11 9.85 18.33
N LEU A 63 -11.30 9.34 19.54
CA LEU A 63 -10.25 9.36 20.57
C LEU A 63 -8.98 8.64 20.11
N TYR A 64 -9.11 7.42 19.57
CA TYR A 64 -7.97 6.66 19.05
C TYR A 64 -7.36 7.28 17.80
N ARG A 65 -8.15 7.98 16.98
CA ARG A 65 -7.63 8.73 15.84
C ARG A 65 -6.76 9.92 16.30
N ASP A 66 -7.20 10.64 17.31
CA ASP A 66 -6.45 11.76 17.87
C ASP A 66 -5.18 11.26 18.58
N GLU A 67 -5.28 10.14 19.31
CA GLU A 67 -4.13 9.45 19.89
C GLU A 67 -3.12 9.02 18.82
N PHE A 68 -3.58 8.43 17.72
CA PHE A 68 -2.72 8.06 16.60
C PHE A 68 -1.98 9.29 16.02
N ASN A 69 -2.66 10.42 15.88
CA ASN A 69 -2.07 11.64 15.34
C ASN A 69 -1.03 12.27 16.29
N GLN A 70 -1.13 12.04 17.60
CA GLN A 70 -0.23 12.61 18.60
C GLN A 70 0.88 11.65 19.03
N SER A 71 0.67 10.34 18.89
CA SER A 71 1.60 9.31 19.36
C SER A 71 2.89 9.31 18.54
N GLN A 72 4.01 9.23 19.26
CA GLN A 72 5.35 9.00 18.71
C GLN A 72 5.85 7.58 18.97
N ASP A 73 5.11 6.75 19.72
CA ASP A 73 5.47 5.36 19.97
C ASP A 73 5.15 4.49 18.73
N PRO A 74 6.15 3.89 18.06
CA PRO A 74 5.93 3.11 16.85
C PRO A 74 4.97 1.94 17.04
N LEU A 75 5.03 1.22 18.18
CA LEU A 75 4.15 0.08 18.43
C LEU A 75 2.70 0.55 18.57
N ARG A 76 2.45 1.56 19.41
CA ARG A 76 1.10 2.11 19.59
C ARG A 76 0.54 2.66 18.29
N ARG A 77 1.34 3.38 17.50
CA ARG A 77 0.92 3.86 16.17
C ARG A 77 0.51 2.72 15.26
N ALA A 78 1.31 1.65 15.17
CA ALA A 78 1.00 0.50 14.33
C ALA A 78 -0.30 -0.21 14.77
N VAL A 79 -0.51 -0.40 16.07
CA VAL A 79 -1.73 -0.98 16.64
C VAL A 79 -2.96 -0.13 16.27
N LEU A 80 -2.86 1.18 16.49
CA LEU A 80 -3.92 2.12 16.15
C LEU A 80 -4.16 2.20 14.65
N PHE A 81 -3.13 2.08 13.82
CA PHE A 81 -3.26 2.09 12.36
C PHE A 81 -4.16 0.96 11.85
N LEU A 82 -3.97 -0.27 12.35
CA LEU A 82 -4.85 -1.41 12.00
C LEU A 82 -6.28 -1.21 12.53
N TYR A 83 -6.43 -0.72 13.76
CA TYR A 83 -7.74 -0.38 14.31
C TYR A 83 -8.47 0.65 13.42
N LEU A 84 -7.82 1.77 13.08
CA LEU A 84 -8.36 2.84 12.26
C LEU A 84 -8.69 2.37 10.85
N ASN A 85 -7.87 1.48 10.28
CA ASN A 85 -8.17 0.90 8.97
C ASN A 85 -9.45 0.04 9.00
N ARG A 86 -9.62 -0.81 10.01
CA ARG A 86 -10.77 -1.73 10.10
C ARG A 86 -12.05 -1.08 10.61
N HIS A 87 -11.95 0.01 11.37
CA HIS A 87 -13.10 0.74 11.92
C HIS A 87 -13.44 2.00 11.11
N GLY A 88 -12.51 2.52 10.32
CA GLY A 88 -12.65 3.74 9.52
C GLY A 88 -13.38 3.50 8.20
N TYR A 89 -13.98 4.56 7.67
CA TYR A 89 -14.80 4.50 6.46
C TYR A 89 -14.05 3.89 5.27
N ASN A 90 -14.60 2.79 4.74
CA ASN A 90 -14.14 2.04 3.57
C ASN A 90 -12.68 1.56 3.61
N GLY A 91 -12.08 1.43 4.80
CA GLY A 91 -10.67 1.06 4.91
C GLY A 91 -9.73 2.10 4.30
N LEU A 92 -10.19 3.35 4.15
CA LEU A 92 -9.37 4.42 3.61
C LEU A 92 -8.16 4.68 4.51
N CYS A 93 -7.06 5.06 3.86
CA CYS A 93 -5.89 5.62 4.51
C CYS A 93 -5.68 7.02 3.95
N ARG A 94 -6.02 8.05 4.73
CA ARG A 94 -5.99 9.45 4.26
C ARG A 94 -5.48 10.37 5.35
N TYR A 95 -4.56 11.24 4.93
CA TYR A 95 -3.95 12.26 5.77
C TYR A 95 -4.26 13.64 5.20
N ASN A 96 -4.28 14.65 6.06
CA ASN A 96 -4.27 16.05 5.61
C ASN A 96 -2.83 16.53 5.34
N LEU A 97 -2.69 17.78 4.91
CA LEU A 97 -1.37 18.39 4.63
C LEU A 97 -0.46 18.53 5.85
N ARG A 98 -0.97 18.33 7.08
CA ARG A 98 -0.18 18.30 8.32
C ARG A 98 0.28 16.89 8.68
N GLY A 99 -0.03 15.88 7.86
CA GLY A 99 0.28 14.49 8.14
C GLY A 99 -0.66 13.83 9.16
N GLU A 100 -1.81 14.45 9.46
CA GLU A 100 -2.77 13.89 10.43
C GLU A 100 -3.80 13.02 9.70
N PHE A 101 -4.00 11.80 10.18
CA PHE A 101 -5.02 10.88 9.70
C PHE A 101 -6.42 11.44 9.96
N ASN A 102 -7.26 11.48 8.92
CA ASN A 102 -8.54 12.20 8.95
C ASN A 102 -9.72 11.41 8.37
N VAL A 103 -9.65 10.09 8.38
CA VAL A 103 -10.76 9.22 7.92
C VAL A 103 -11.86 9.19 8.99
N PRO A 104 -13.15 9.35 8.63
CA PRO A 104 -14.27 9.27 9.59
C PRO A 104 -14.60 7.83 9.98
N PHE A 105 -15.37 7.64 11.05
CA PHE A 105 -15.82 6.33 11.51
C PHE A 105 -16.71 5.61 10.48
N GLY A 106 -16.46 4.33 10.23
CA GLY A 106 -17.10 3.52 9.18
C GLY A 106 -18.41 2.84 9.57
N ARG A 107 -18.76 2.78 10.87
CA ARG A 107 -20.03 2.21 11.38
C ARG A 107 -20.28 0.74 10.97
N TYR A 108 -19.23 -0.07 10.92
CA TYR A 108 -19.36 -1.51 10.67
C TYR A 108 -20.00 -2.22 11.86
N LYS A 109 -20.79 -3.26 11.60
CA LYS A 109 -21.45 -4.04 12.68
C LYS A 109 -20.44 -4.74 13.59
N LYS A 110 -19.43 -5.37 12.99
CA LYS A 110 -18.36 -6.09 13.69
C LYS A 110 -17.12 -6.11 12.78
N PRO A 111 -16.18 -5.18 12.96
CA PRO A 111 -14.90 -5.21 12.26
C PRO A 111 -14.17 -6.54 12.47
N TYR A 112 -13.65 -7.12 11.39
CA TYR A 112 -12.89 -8.36 11.42
C TYR A 112 -11.47 -8.09 11.93
N PHE A 113 -11.01 -8.89 12.90
CA PHE A 113 -9.63 -8.90 13.36
C PHE A 113 -8.82 -9.93 12.54
N PRO A 114 -7.84 -9.49 11.72
CA PRO A 114 -7.16 -10.36 10.76
C PRO A 114 -5.99 -11.14 11.40
N GLU A 115 -6.29 -11.96 12.41
CA GLU A 115 -5.26 -12.65 13.19
C GLU A 115 -4.44 -13.64 12.35
N ALA A 116 -5.11 -14.49 11.58
CA ALA A 116 -4.45 -15.50 10.75
C ALA A 116 -3.59 -14.85 9.67
N GLU A 117 -4.08 -13.75 9.07
CA GLU A 117 -3.38 -13.00 8.03
C GLU A 117 -2.17 -12.26 8.61
N LEU A 118 -2.23 -11.78 9.86
CA LEU A 118 -1.06 -11.18 10.53
C LEU A 118 0.07 -12.19 10.74
N TYR A 119 -0.25 -13.40 11.20
CA TYR A 119 0.76 -14.46 11.34
C TYR A 119 1.30 -14.93 9.98
N HIS A 120 0.44 -15.12 8.98
CA HIS A 120 0.87 -15.47 7.63
C HIS A 120 1.77 -14.39 7.02
N PHE A 121 1.41 -13.11 7.19
CA PHE A 121 2.24 -11.99 6.79
C PHE A 121 3.60 -12.04 7.49
N ALA A 122 3.63 -12.24 8.81
CA ALA A 122 4.85 -12.26 9.60
C ALA A 122 5.81 -13.39 9.19
N GLU A 123 5.28 -14.59 8.92
CA GLU A 123 6.03 -15.73 8.40
C GLU A 123 6.67 -15.38 7.06
N LYS A 124 5.87 -14.85 6.13
CA LYS A 124 6.37 -14.49 4.80
C LYS A 124 7.36 -13.33 4.83
N ALA A 125 7.15 -12.37 5.73
CA ALA A 125 7.95 -11.17 5.91
C ALA A 125 9.40 -11.47 6.33
N GLN A 126 9.68 -12.68 6.81
CA GLN A 126 11.06 -13.10 7.11
C GLN A 126 11.95 -13.06 5.86
N ASN A 127 11.39 -13.29 4.67
CA ASN A 127 12.09 -13.20 3.39
C ASN A 127 11.93 -11.83 2.70
N ALA A 128 11.41 -10.81 3.40
CA ALA A 128 11.16 -9.49 2.85
C ALA A 128 11.93 -8.38 3.59
N GLU A 129 12.32 -7.35 2.84
CA GLU A 129 12.83 -6.08 3.39
C GLU A 129 11.88 -4.96 3.00
N PHE A 130 11.51 -4.14 3.99
CA PHE A 130 10.54 -3.08 3.85
C PHE A 130 11.21 -1.70 3.90
N TYR A 131 10.94 -0.86 2.92
CA TYR A 131 11.56 0.46 2.77
C TYR A 131 10.50 1.56 2.64
N CYS A 132 10.62 2.62 3.44
CA CYS A 132 9.81 3.82 3.29
C CYS A 132 10.54 4.78 2.36
N GLU A 133 10.36 4.57 1.05
CA GLU A 133 11.08 5.31 0.01
C GLU A 133 10.22 5.47 -1.23
N SER A 134 10.64 6.36 -2.12
CA SER A 134 9.95 6.58 -3.39
C SER A 134 10.08 5.37 -4.33
N TYR A 135 9.17 5.24 -5.29
CA TYR A 135 9.28 4.17 -6.29
C TYR A 135 10.58 4.31 -7.10
N GLU A 136 11.06 5.54 -7.29
CA GLU A 136 12.29 5.85 -7.98
C GLU A 136 13.52 5.27 -7.31
N GLU A 137 13.59 5.32 -5.98
CA GLU A 137 14.69 4.79 -5.17
C GLU A 137 14.59 3.28 -5.09
N CYS A 138 13.40 2.73 -4.83
CA CYS A 138 13.18 1.29 -4.75
C CYS A 138 13.55 0.56 -6.05
N MET A 139 13.17 1.12 -7.20
CA MET A 139 13.51 0.54 -8.50
C MET A 139 15.02 0.54 -8.81
N GLN A 140 15.85 1.37 -8.14
CA GLN A 140 17.31 1.34 -8.31
C GLN A 140 17.96 0.11 -7.67
N ARG A 141 17.27 -0.55 -6.74
CA ARG A 141 17.74 -1.77 -6.07
C ARG A 141 17.67 -3.01 -6.96
N ALA A 142 17.06 -2.90 -8.15
CA ALA A 142 16.89 -4.02 -9.07
C ALA A 142 18.22 -4.48 -9.68
N ASP A 143 18.49 -5.78 -9.58
CA ASP A 143 19.62 -6.46 -10.23
C ASP A 143 19.16 -7.39 -11.36
N SER A 144 20.09 -8.11 -12.01
CA SER A 144 19.79 -9.02 -13.11
C SER A 144 18.93 -10.23 -12.74
N ARG A 145 18.69 -10.49 -11.45
CA ARG A 145 17.85 -11.60 -10.94
C ARG A 145 16.51 -11.10 -10.40
N THR A 146 16.21 -9.82 -10.63
CA THR A 146 15.03 -9.17 -10.11
C THR A 146 13.85 -9.25 -11.09
N VAL A 147 12.65 -9.46 -10.55
CA VAL A 147 11.37 -9.13 -11.20
C VAL A 147 10.76 -7.96 -10.45
N VAL A 148 10.30 -6.93 -11.17
CA VAL A 148 9.64 -5.75 -10.59
C VAL A 148 8.15 -5.80 -10.90
N TYR A 149 7.31 -5.63 -9.90
CA TYR A 149 5.86 -5.44 -10.04
C TYR A 149 5.47 -4.07 -9.50
N CYS A 150 4.80 -3.26 -10.33
CA CYS A 150 4.36 -1.91 -9.96
C CYS A 150 2.82 -1.83 -10.02
N ASP A 151 2.20 -1.52 -8.89
CA ASP A 151 0.77 -1.19 -8.80
C ASP A 151 0.59 0.27 -8.32
N PRO A 152 0.91 1.26 -9.17
CA PRO A 152 0.82 2.66 -8.78
C PRO A 152 -0.62 3.09 -8.50
N PRO A 153 -0.85 4.23 -7.83
CA PRO A 153 -2.14 4.90 -7.83
C PRO A 153 -2.66 5.06 -9.27
N TYR A 154 -3.88 4.59 -9.55
CA TYR A 154 -4.37 4.49 -10.92
C TYR A 154 -4.57 5.83 -11.61
N ALA A 155 -4.28 5.83 -12.92
CA ALA A 155 -4.52 6.99 -13.76
C ALA A 155 -6.04 7.26 -13.85
N PRO A 156 -6.45 8.53 -13.95
CA PRO A 156 -7.86 8.88 -14.00
C PRO A 156 -8.54 8.27 -15.23
N LEU A 157 -9.79 7.84 -15.07
CA LEU A 157 -10.58 7.21 -16.12
C LEU A 157 -10.93 8.17 -17.27
N THR A 158 -11.04 9.47 -16.98
CA THR A 158 -11.34 10.50 -17.99
C THR A 158 -10.47 11.74 -17.79
N ALA A 159 -10.17 12.45 -18.88
CA ALA A 159 -9.45 13.71 -18.84
C ALA A 159 -10.19 14.81 -18.07
N THR A 160 -11.52 14.71 -17.92
CA THR A 160 -12.34 15.65 -17.13
C THR A 160 -12.33 15.33 -15.63
N ALA A 161 -12.07 14.08 -15.22
CA ALA A 161 -11.85 13.74 -13.81
C ALA A 161 -10.54 14.33 -13.25
N ASN A 162 -9.59 14.69 -14.13
CA ASN A 162 -8.41 15.48 -13.73
C ASN A 162 -8.77 16.90 -13.29
N PHE A 163 -9.84 17.50 -13.84
CA PHE A 163 -10.12 18.92 -13.62
C PHE A 163 -10.82 19.19 -12.29
N THR A 164 -11.43 18.19 -11.66
CA THR A 164 -12.10 18.28 -10.35
C THR A 164 -11.26 17.78 -9.18
N ALA A 165 -10.11 17.17 -9.43
CA ALA A 165 -9.17 16.77 -8.39
C ALA A 165 -8.26 17.96 -8.05
N TYR A 166 -8.63 18.74 -7.04
CA TYR A 166 -7.68 19.62 -6.36
C TYR A 166 -6.51 18.76 -5.85
N HIS A 167 -5.43 18.74 -6.63
CA HIS A 167 -4.29 17.84 -6.50
C HIS A 167 -3.58 18.03 -5.16
N THR A 168 -3.80 17.09 -4.25
CA THR A 168 -2.95 16.83 -3.07
C THR A 168 -2.37 15.41 -3.10
N ASN A 169 -2.68 14.60 -4.12
CA ASN A 169 -2.00 13.33 -4.38
C ASN A 169 -0.68 13.59 -5.11
N SER A 170 0.41 13.12 -4.53
CA SER A 170 1.78 13.22 -5.05
C SER A 170 1.98 12.45 -6.37
N PHE A 171 1.17 11.43 -6.64
CA PHE A 171 1.27 10.62 -7.84
C PHE A 171 0.38 11.16 -8.98
N ASN A 172 0.91 12.11 -9.73
CA ASN A 172 0.23 12.78 -10.83
C ASN A 172 0.54 12.16 -12.22
N LEU A 173 0.06 12.77 -13.29
CA LEU A 173 0.28 12.30 -14.67
C LEU A 173 1.76 12.25 -15.06
N GLU A 174 2.55 13.21 -14.60
CA GLU A 174 3.99 13.26 -14.84
C GLU A 174 4.69 12.07 -14.17
N GLN A 175 4.30 11.74 -12.94
CA GLN A 175 4.80 10.56 -12.22
C GLN A 175 4.44 9.24 -12.94
N GLN A 176 3.26 9.14 -13.55
CA GLN A 176 2.91 7.98 -14.38
C GLN A 176 3.86 7.82 -15.58
N VAL A 177 4.20 8.93 -16.25
CA VAL A 177 5.14 8.93 -17.38
C VAL A 177 6.55 8.57 -16.92
N LEU A 178 7.01 9.13 -15.80
CA LEU A 178 8.34 8.84 -15.22
C LEU A 178 8.47 7.38 -14.80
N LEU A 179 7.43 6.79 -14.19
CA LEU A 179 7.38 5.36 -13.89
C LEU A 179 7.54 4.52 -15.17
N ALA A 180 6.81 4.86 -16.23
CA ALA A 180 6.92 4.15 -17.51
C ALA A 180 8.34 4.25 -18.12
N GLN A 181 9.01 5.40 -17.99
CA GLN A 181 10.39 5.59 -18.46
C GLN A 181 11.40 4.78 -17.64
N LYS A 182 11.22 4.70 -16.32
CA LYS A 182 12.05 3.87 -15.44
C LYS A 182 11.88 2.39 -15.74
N ALA A 183 10.66 1.93 -15.94
CA ALA A 183 10.38 0.56 -16.38
C ALA A 183 11.11 0.23 -17.69
N GLU A 184 11.08 1.12 -18.67
CA GLU A 184 11.82 0.95 -19.93
C GLU A 184 13.33 0.82 -19.72
N SER A 185 13.90 1.63 -18.84
CA SER A 185 15.33 1.58 -18.49
C SER A 185 15.73 0.23 -17.89
N LEU A 186 14.91 -0.31 -16.99
CA LEU A 186 15.12 -1.64 -16.40
C LEU A 186 14.97 -2.76 -17.45
N MET A 187 13.96 -2.67 -18.31
CA MET A 187 13.75 -3.65 -19.39
C MET A 187 14.93 -3.67 -20.39
N LYS A 188 15.54 -2.52 -20.70
CA LYS A 188 16.77 -2.45 -21.52
C LYS A 188 17.95 -3.18 -20.87
N LYS A 189 17.97 -3.26 -19.53
CA LYS A 189 18.93 -4.06 -18.74
C LYS A 189 18.51 -5.53 -18.59
N ARG A 190 17.47 -5.97 -19.30
CA ARG A 190 16.87 -7.31 -19.23
C ARG A 190 16.26 -7.66 -17.88
N ILE A 191 15.84 -6.65 -17.11
CA ILE A 191 15.10 -6.84 -15.86
C ILE A 191 13.60 -6.76 -16.19
N PRO A 192 12.81 -7.83 -15.98
CA PRO A 192 11.38 -7.82 -16.26
C PRO A 192 10.62 -6.91 -15.30
N VAL A 193 9.69 -6.13 -15.87
CA VAL A 193 8.81 -5.19 -15.14
C VAL A 193 7.37 -5.43 -15.58
N LEU A 194 6.47 -5.63 -14.61
CA LEU A 194 5.02 -5.71 -14.80
C LEU A 194 4.36 -4.50 -14.14
N ILE A 195 3.40 -3.86 -14.82
CA ILE A 195 2.69 -2.68 -14.29
C ILE A 195 1.18 -2.89 -14.43
N SER A 196 0.44 -2.82 -13.33
CA SER A 196 -1.03 -2.76 -13.33
C SER A 196 -1.51 -1.31 -13.40
N ASN A 197 -2.56 -1.07 -14.21
CA ASN A 197 -3.23 0.23 -14.29
C ASN A 197 -4.60 0.07 -14.95
N HIS A 198 -5.42 1.12 -14.92
CA HIS A 198 -6.60 1.18 -15.78
C HIS A 198 -6.23 1.12 -17.26
N ARG A 199 -7.05 0.45 -18.06
CA ARG A 199 -6.89 0.41 -19.51
C ARG A 199 -7.52 1.66 -20.14
N THR A 200 -6.73 2.71 -20.32
CA THR A 200 -7.15 3.97 -20.95
C THR A 200 -6.28 4.26 -22.18
N PRO A 201 -6.70 5.17 -23.09
CA PRO A 201 -5.84 5.60 -24.19
C PRO A 201 -4.47 6.12 -23.73
N LEU A 202 -4.42 6.84 -22.60
CA LEU A 202 -3.19 7.39 -22.01
C LEU A 202 -2.26 6.27 -21.52
N THR A 203 -2.76 5.32 -20.72
CA THR A 203 -1.93 4.22 -20.22
C THR A 203 -1.47 3.32 -21.37
N GLN A 204 -2.34 3.09 -22.37
CA GLN A 204 -1.95 2.39 -23.58
C GLN A 204 -0.84 3.12 -24.33
N GLU A 205 -0.86 4.45 -24.42
CA GLU A 205 0.20 5.22 -25.06
C GLU A 205 1.53 5.10 -24.31
N TRP A 206 1.52 5.29 -22.99
CA TRP A 206 2.72 5.20 -22.15
C TRP A 206 3.39 3.83 -22.23
N TYR A 207 2.59 2.77 -22.35
CA TYR A 207 3.09 1.39 -22.38
C TYR A 207 3.18 0.79 -23.81
N LYS A 208 2.61 1.44 -24.86
CA LYS A 208 2.50 0.91 -26.26
C LYS A 208 3.83 0.62 -26.94
N LYS A 209 4.88 1.40 -26.63
CA LYS A 209 6.12 1.43 -27.44
C LYS A 209 7.25 0.56 -26.91
N ARG A 210 7.04 -0.26 -25.86
CA ARG A 210 8.15 -0.63 -24.97
C ARG A 210 8.37 -2.14 -24.76
N GLY A 211 8.17 -2.92 -25.82
CA GLY A 211 8.56 -4.35 -25.90
C GLY A 211 7.46 -5.30 -25.40
N ARG A 212 7.38 -6.49 -26.00
CA ARG A 212 6.28 -7.47 -25.90
C ARG A 212 5.96 -8.03 -24.49
N ASN A 213 6.54 -7.48 -23.42
CA ASN A 213 6.45 -8.02 -22.06
C ASN A 213 5.85 -7.04 -21.02
N ALA A 214 5.47 -5.82 -21.39
CA ALA A 214 4.72 -4.93 -20.50
C ALA A 214 3.21 -5.19 -20.68
N TYR A 215 2.64 -6.02 -19.82
CA TYR A 215 1.21 -6.33 -19.82
C TYR A 215 0.47 -5.37 -18.90
N CYS A 216 -0.48 -4.63 -19.45
CA CYS A 216 -1.43 -3.83 -18.68
C CYS A 216 -2.68 -4.70 -18.49
N GLU A 217 -2.77 -5.43 -17.38
CA GLU A 217 -4.01 -6.10 -16.98
C GLU A 217 -4.93 -5.12 -16.24
N GLY A 218 -6.21 -5.10 -16.62
CA GLY A 218 -7.21 -4.28 -15.95
C GLY A 218 -7.59 -4.92 -14.61
N ALA A 219 -7.10 -4.37 -13.51
CA ALA A 219 -7.54 -4.79 -12.18
C ALA A 219 -8.99 -4.33 -11.92
N ALA A 220 -9.80 -5.22 -11.35
CA ALA A 220 -11.12 -4.89 -10.84
C ALA A 220 -11.00 -3.92 -9.65
N GLN A 221 -11.89 -2.93 -9.61
CA GLN A 221 -11.93 -1.72 -8.75
C GLN A 221 -11.86 -1.91 -7.21
N HIS A 222 -11.55 -3.08 -6.66
CA HIS A 222 -11.81 -3.37 -5.25
C HIS A 222 -10.63 -3.77 -4.36
N GLN A 223 -9.40 -3.91 -4.88
CA GLN A 223 -8.30 -4.48 -4.07
C GLN A 223 -7.32 -3.47 -3.46
N GLN A 224 -7.20 -2.25 -3.99
CA GLN A 224 -6.14 -1.33 -3.57
C GLN A 224 -6.38 -0.66 -2.20
N GLN A 225 -7.57 -0.81 -1.62
CA GLN A 225 -7.93 -0.25 -0.30
C GLN A 225 -8.48 -1.30 0.67
N ARG A 226 -8.59 -2.55 0.24
CA ARG A 226 -9.09 -3.64 1.08
C ARG A 226 -7.91 -4.46 1.57
N TRP A 227 -7.45 -4.11 2.77
CA TRP A 227 -6.72 -5.05 3.60
C TRP A 227 -7.60 -6.27 3.81
N TYR A 228 -7.15 -7.43 3.34
CA TYR A 228 -7.75 -8.77 3.48
C TYR A 228 -9.28 -8.79 3.64
N ALA A 229 -9.97 -9.12 2.55
CA ALA A 229 -11.36 -9.57 2.58
C ALA A 229 -11.43 -11.03 3.02
#